data_AF-A0A5J4DQZ5-F1
#
_entry.id   AF-A0A5J4DQZ5-F1
#
_cell.length_a   1.000
_cell.length_b   1.000
_cell.length_c   1.000
_cell.angle_alpha   90.00
_cell.angle_beta   90.00
_cell.angle_gamma   90.00
#
_symmetry.space_group_name_H-M   'P 1'
#
loop_
_entity.id
_entity.type
_entity.pdbx_description
1 polymer ?
#
loop_
_entity_poly.entity_id
_entity_poly.type
_entity_poly.pdbx_seq_one_letter_code
_entity_poly.pdbx_strand_id
1 'polypeptide(L)' 'MNADERRSHRLNQLLQIYLRQQDERALYQRAKSLGVSDSTAKDYLRTVIIRAKTLK' A
#
# COMPACT_ATOMS: atom_id res chain seq x y z
N MET A 1 -1.20 -4.63 19.13
CA MET A 1 -0.54 -4.40 17.84
C MET A 1 0.27 -3.12 17.92
N ASN A 2 1.58 -3.24 17.79
CA ASN A 2 2.50 -2.10 17.74
C ASN A 2 2.24 -1.29 16.45
N ALA A 3 2.67 -0.02 16.44
CA ALA A 3 2.47 0.87 15.28
C ALA A 3 3.07 0.28 13.99
N ASP A 4 4.23 -0.37 14.10
CA ASP A 4 4.92 -1.05 13.00
C ASP A 4 4.16 -2.26 12.46
N GLU A 5 3.55 -3.08 13.31
CA GLU A 5 2.75 -4.22 12.88
C GLU A 5 1.54 -3.79 12.06
N ARG A 6 0.85 -2.72 12.49
CA ARG A 6 -0.29 -2.17 11.75
C ARG A 6 0.14 -1.63 10.39
N ARG A 7 1.27 -0.93 10.33
CA ARG A 7 1.82 -0.42 9.06
C ARG A 7 2.20 -1.56 8.11
N SER A 8 2.89 -2.58 8.63
CA SER A 8 3.28 -3.76 7.85
C SER A 8 2.07 -4.52 7.30
N HIS A 9 1.04 -4.72 8.14
CA HIS A 9 -0.20 -5.37 7.72
C HIS A 9 -0.92 -4.60 6.60
N ARG A 10 -1.03 -3.27 6.74
CA ARG A 10 -1.62 -2.39 5.71
C ARG A 10 -0.84 -2.44 4.40
N LEU A 11 0.49 -2.39 4.44
CA LEU A 11 1.35 -2.48 3.26
C LEU A 11 1.21 -3.84 2.55
N ASN A 12 1.14 -4.94 3.30
CA ASN A 12 0.94 -6.26 2.71
C ASN A 12 -0.44 -6.42 2.08
N GLN A 13 -1.51 -5.90 2.69
CA GLN A 13 -2.83 -5.86 2.07
C GLN A 13 -2.81 -5.07 0.75
N LEU A 14 -2.23 -3.87 0.76
CA LEU A 14 -2.12 -3.02 -0.42
C LEU A 14 -1.29 -3.70 -1.53
N LEU A 15 -0.22 -4.40 -1.16
CA LEU A 15 0.59 -5.17 -2.10
C LEU A 15 -0.20 -6.30 -2.77
N GLN A 16 -0.98 -7.09 -2.02
CA GLN A 16 -1.82 -8.14 -2.61
C GLN A 16 -2.86 -7.59 -3.59
N ILE A 17 -3.45 -6.44 -3.27
CA ILE A 17 -4.41 -5.76 -4.15
C ILE A 17 -3.71 -5.29 -5.43
N TYR A 18 -2.53 -4.66 -5.29
CA TYR A 18 -1.76 -4.16 -6.42
C TYR A 18 -1.26 -5.29 -7.33
N LEU A 19 -0.85 -6.44 -6.78
CA LEU A 19 -0.44 -7.59 -7.58
C LEU A 19 -1.59 -8.20 -8.39
N ARG A 20 -2.84 -8.06 -7.93
CA ARG A 20 -4.03 -8.57 -8.63
C ARG A 20 -4.56 -7.63 -9.70
N GLN A 21 -4.57 -6.32 -9.43
CA GLN A 21 -5.24 -5.33 -10.30
C GLN A 21 -4.26 -4.44 -11.07
N GLN A 22 -3.02 -4.31 -10.57
CA GLN A 22 -1.98 -3.41 -11.11
C GLN A 22 -2.45 -1.96 -11.34
N ASP A 23 -3.44 -1.50 -10.58
CA ASP A 23 -4.02 -0.16 -10.69
C ASP A 23 -3.56 0.72 -9.52
N GLU A 24 -2.73 1.72 -9.84
CA GLU A 24 -2.19 2.68 -8.88
C GLU A 24 -3.26 3.64 -8.32
N ARG A 25 -4.28 4.01 -9.11
CA ARG A 25 -5.36 4.90 -8.66
C ARG A 25 -6.26 4.19 -7.67
N ALA A 26 -6.63 2.95 -7.95
CA ALA A 26 -7.38 2.11 -7.02
C ALA A 26 -6.59 1.88 -5.72
N LEU A 27 -5.28 1.65 -5.83
CA LEU A 27 -4.38 1.53 -4.69
C LEU A 27 -4.36 2.81 -3.83
N TYR A 28 -4.32 3.99 -4.46
CA TYR A 28 -4.37 5.28 -3.77
C TYR A 28 -5.66 5.47 -2.97
N GLN A 29 -6.81 5.21 -3.60
CA GLN A 29 -8.11 5.32 -2.95
C GLN A 29 -8.23 4.34 -1.77
N ARG A 30 -7.70 3.12 -1.94
CA ARG A 30 -7.67 2.12 -0.88
C ARG A 30 -6.80 2.56 0.29
N ALA A 31 -5.60 3.10 0.01
CA ALA A 31 -4.72 3.64 1.03
C ALA A 31 -5.38 4.80 1.79
N LYS A 32 -6.03 5.74 1.09
CA LYS A 32 -6.79 6.85 1.70
C LYS A 32 -7.93 6.36 2.60
N SER A 33 -8.61 5.28 2.22
CA SER A 33 -9.69 4.67 3.02
C SER A 33 -9.19 4.06 4.35
N LEU A 34 -7.87 3.90 4.54
CA LEU A 34 -7.28 3.46 5.81
C LEU A 34 -7.13 4.60 6.84
N GLY A 35 -7.63 5.81 6.53
CA GLY A 35 -7.57 6.98 7.40
C GLY A 35 -6.17 7.59 7.48
N VAL A 36 -5.35 7.45 6.44
CA VAL A 36 -4.00 8.01 6.39
C VAL A 36 -3.96 9.32 5.59
N SER A 37 -3.02 10.20 5.93
CA SER A 37 -2.75 11.44 5.20
C SER A 37 -2.30 11.16 3.77
N ASP A 38 -2.50 12.11 2.85
CA ASP A 38 -2.10 11.98 1.44
C ASP A 38 -0.60 11.66 1.28
N SER A 39 0.25 12.25 2.12
CA SER A 39 1.69 11.96 2.15
C SER A 39 1.98 10.49 2.46
N THR A 40 1.28 9.93 3.46
CA THR A 40 1.39 8.53 3.87
C THR A 40 0.81 7.59 2.82
N ALA A 41 -0.31 7.96 2.18
CA ALA A 41 -0.86 7.19 1.08
C ALA A 41 0.15 7.11 -0.09
N LYS A 42 0.76 8.23 -0.48
CA LYS A 42 1.81 8.27 -1.51
C LYS A 42 3.03 7.42 -1.12
N ASP A 43 3.44 7.45 0.14
CA ASP A 43 4.53 6.61 0.66
C ASP A 43 4.20 5.11 0.57
N TYR A 44 2.97 4.73 0.92
CA TYR A 44 2.51 3.35 0.82
C TYR A 44 2.49 2.88 -0.63
N LEU A 45 2.00 3.72 -1.54
CA LEU A 45 2.00 3.43 -2.98
C LEU A 45 3.41 3.17 -3.50
N ARG A 46 4.35 4.07 -3.22
CA ARG A 46 5.76 3.89 -3.60
C ARG A 46 6.33 2.58 -3.07
N THR A 47 6.12 2.30 -1.78
CA THR A 47 6.58 1.08 -1.13
C THR A 47 6.01 -0.17 -1.81
N VAL A 48 4.71 -0.18 -2.09
CA VAL A 48 4.02 -1.30 -2.72
C VAL A 48 4.50 -1.52 -4.16
N ILE A 49 4.64 -0.45 -4.95
CA ILE A 49 5.12 -0.53 -6.34
C ILE A 49 6.55 -1.06 -6.39
N ILE A 50 7.44 -0.58 -5.52
CA ILE A 50 8.82 -1.06 -5.44
C ILE A 50 8.84 -2.55 -5.07
N ARG A 51 8.09 -2.95 -4.03
CA ARG A 51 8.00 -4.36 -3.62
C ARG A 51 7.44 -5.25 -4.71
N ALA A 52 6.43 -4.80 -5.45
CA ALA A 52 5.86 -5.55 -6.55
C ALA A 52 6.87 -5.73 -7.70
N LYS A 53 7.72 -4.74 -7.96
CA LYS A 53 8.81 -4.85 -8.94
C LYS A 53 9.91 -5.81 -8.50
N THR A 54 10.21 -5.90 -7.20
CA THR A 54 11.22 -6.84 -6.69
C THR A 54 10.75 -8.28 -6.60
N LEU A 55 9.44 -8.51 -6.61
CA LEU A 55 8.84 -9.85 -6.60
C LEU A 55 8.70 -10.45 -8.01
N LYS A 56 8.96 -9.65 -9.05
CA LYS A 56 8.90 -10.03 -10.46
C LYS A 56 10.30 -10.27 -10.99
#